data_AF-A0AAW1JKA7-F1
#
_entry.id   AF-A0AAW1JKA7-F1
#
_cell.length_a   1.000
_cell.length_b   1.000
_cell.length_c   1.000
_cell.angle_alpha   90.00
_cell.angle_beta   90.00
_cell.angle_gamma   90.00
#
_symmetry.space_group_name_H-M   'P 1'
#
loop_
_entity.id
_entity.type
_entity.pdbx_description
1 polymer ?
#
loop_
_entity_poly.entity_id
_entity_poly.type
_entity_poly.pdbx_seq_one_letter_code
_entity_poly.pdbx_strand_id
1 'polypeptide(L)'
;MEDQSHLFFDCVYNATCVQMVTTKQGINLPRTEIERWWGTHRFPSMFHKKVVGAIIVALIYYIWRARNDCVHEGRVGRPENVVQQVLRDVRVACCHKVSSDVIERYQVWFDALA
;
A
#
# COMPACT_ATOMS: atom_id res chain seq x y z
N MET A 1 13.34 -0.37 -20.00
CA MET A 1 13.62 0.54 -18.87
C MET A 1 12.31 0.65 -18.11
N GLU A 2 12.25 0.21 -16.85
CA GLU A 2 11.04 0.39 -16.05
C GLU A 2 10.89 1.88 -15.71
N ASP A 3 9.80 2.50 -16.15
CA ASP A 3 9.38 3.82 -15.68
C ASP A 3 8.26 3.67 -14.63
N GLN A 4 7.97 4.74 -13.88
CA GLN A 4 6.87 4.71 -12.91
C GLN A 4 5.53 4.35 -13.59
N SER A 5 5.38 4.69 -14.87
CA SER A 5 4.21 4.38 -15.69
C SER A 5 3.97 2.86 -15.81
N HIS A 6 5.02 2.10 -16.12
CA HIS A 6 5.03 0.64 -16.25
C HIS A 6 4.94 -0.08 -14.90
N LEU A 7 5.37 0.57 -13.81
CA LEU A 7 5.26 0.02 -12.47
C LEU A 7 3.83 0.13 -11.93
N PHE A 8 3.11 1.21 -12.27
CA PHE A 8 1.78 1.50 -11.72
C PHE A 8 0.58 1.27 -12.65
N PHE A 9 0.72 1.32 -13.98
CA PHE A 9 -0.47 1.53 -14.82
C PHE A 9 -0.79 0.38 -15.79
N ASP A 10 0.20 -0.36 -16.30
CA ASP A 10 -0.03 -1.31 -17.42
C ASP A 10 -0.09 -2.80 -17.05
N CYS A 11 -0.03 -3.17 -15.77
CA CYS A 11 -0.08 -4.57 -15.35
C CYS A 11 -1.37 -4.89 -14.57
N VAL A 12 -2.12 -5.91 -15.03
CA VAL A 12 -3.31 -6.46 -14.35
C VAL A 12 -2.99 -6.87 -12.91
N TYR A 13 -1.79 -7.40 -12.69
CA TYR A 13 -1.31 -7.77 -11.36
C TYR A 13 -1.27 -6.57 -10.41
N ASN A 14 -0.60 -5.50 -10.83
CA ASN A 14 -0.45 -4.30 -10.04
C ASN A 14 -1.81 -3.64 -9.77
N ALA A 15 -2.63 -3.53 -10.81
CA ALA A 15 -4.00 -3.04 -10.72
C ALA A 15 -4.83 -3.79 -9.66
N THR A 16 -4.68 -5.11 -9.61
CA THR A 16 -5.35 -5.98 -8.63
C THR A 16 -4.84 -5.67 -7.22
N CYS A 17 -3.52 -5.61 -7.02
CA CYS A 17 -2.93 -5.27 -5.72
C CYS A 17 -3.39 -3.90 -5.20
N VAL A 18 -3.39 -2.88 -6.06
CA VAL A 18 -3.86 -1.53 -5.72
C VAL A 18 -5.35 -1.55 -5.37
N GLN A 19 -6.19 -2.20 -6.18
CA GLN A 19 -7.63 -2.29 -5.93
C GLN A 19 -7.95 -3.00 -4.61
N MET A 20 -7.20 -4.05 -4.28
CA MET A 20 -7.38 -4.79 -3.03
C MET A 20 -7.00 -3.96 -1.79
N VAL A 21 -5.85 -3.28 -1.83
CA VAL A 21 -5.42 -2.38 -0.75
C VAL A 21 -6.42 -1.24 -0.55
N THR A 22 -6.80 -0.59 -1.63
CA THR A 22 -7.73 0.55 -1.63
C THR A 22 -9.10 0.16 -1.08
N THR A 23 -9.65 -0.98 -1.53
CA THR A 23 -10.91 -1.53 -1.02
C THR A 23 -10.81 -1.84 0.48
N LYS A 24 -9.73 -2.50 0.93
CA LYS A 24 -9.52 -2.81 2.34
C LYS A 24 -9.40 -1.56 3.23
N GLN A 25 -8.88 -0.46 2.69
CA GLN A 25 -8.65 0.78 3.44
C GLN A 25 -9.76 1.82 3.28
N GLY A 26 -10.77 1.55 2.43
CA GLY A 26 -11.81 2.51 2.09
C GLY A 26 -11.28 3.74 1.34
N ILE A 27 -10.15 3.59 0.64
CA ILE A 27 -9.47 4.67 -0.08
C ILE A 27 -9.79 4.53 -1.55
N ASN A 28 -10.12 5.60 -2.24
CA ASN A 28 -10.22 5.59 -3.70
C ASN A 28 -8.92 6.17 -4.30
N LEU A 29 -7.91 5.30 -4.52
CA LEU A 29 -6.67 5.70 -5.16
C LEU A 29 -6.85 5.61 -6.69
N PRO A 30 -6.68 6.72 -7.42
CA PRO A 30 -6.81 6.68 -8.87
C PRO A 30 -5.66 5.87 -9.46
N ARG A 31 -5.94 5.21 -10.59
CA ARG A 31 -4.89 4.51 -11.33
C ARG A 31 -3.83 5.49 -11.75
N THR A 32 -4.15 6.59 -12.42
CA THR A 32 -3.19 7.62 -12.82
C THR A 32 -3.14 8.77 -11.82
N GLU A 33 -2.08 9.58 -11.87
CA GLU A 33 -1.98 10.86 -11.14
C GLU A 33 -2.02 10.73 -9.60
N ILE A 34 -1.42 9.67 -9.05
CA ILE A 34 -1.30 9.43 -7.60
C ILE A 34 -0.73 10.66 -6.87
N GLU A 35 0.24 11.36 -7.47
CA GLU A 35 0.82 12.58 -6.89
C GLU A 35 -0.21 13.71 -6.75
N ARG A 36 -1.03 13.93 -7.78
CA ARG A 36 -2.10 14.95 -7.76
C ARG A 36 -3.17 14.57 -6.75
N TRP A 37 -3.55 13.29 -6.71
CA TRP A 37 -4.46 12.77 -5.69
C TRP A 37 -3.90 12.99 -4.29
N TRP A 38 -2.64 12.65 -4.05
CA TRP A 38 -2.00 12.81 -2.75
C TRP A 38 -1.99 14.26 -2.26
N GLY A 39 -1.79 15.21 -3.17
CA GLY A 39 -1.81 16.65 -2.88
C GLY A 39 -3.20 17.21 -2.56
N THR A 40 -4.25 16.61 -3.12
CA THR A 40 -5.63 17.12 -3.02
C THR A 40 -6.51 16.33 -2.06
N HIS A 41 -6.15 15.08 -1.75
CA HIS A 41 -6.90 14.20 -0.87
C HIS A 41 -6.91 14.70 0.58
N ARG A 42 -8.11 14.76 1.17
CA ARG A 42 -8.28 15.16 2.57
C ARG A 42 -8.19 13.95 3.48
N PHE A 43 -7.07 13.84 4.18
CA PHE A 43 -6.86 12.79 5.17
C PHE A 43 -7.48 13.20 6.52
N PRO A 44 -8.11 12.26 7.26
CA PRO A 44 -8.70 12.56 8.57
C PRO A 44 -7.68 13.04 9.60
N SER A 45 -6.42 12.62 9.49
CA SER A 45 -5.32 13.10 10.33
C SER A 45 -3.96 12.92 9.67
N MET A 46 -2.94 13.56 10.23
CA MET A 46 -1.55 13.35 9.81
C MET A 46 -1.09 11.91 10.04
N PHE A 47 -1.65 11.22 11.04
CA PHE A 47 -1.38 9.80 11.25
C PHE A 47 -1.94 8.97 10.10
N HIS A 48 -3.21 9.16 9.71
CA HIS A 48 -3.79 8.51 8.53
C HIS A 48 -2.97 8.77 7.28
N LYS A 49 -2.61 10.04 7.02
CA LYS A 49 -1.78 10.40 5.87
C LYS A 49 -0.46 9.61 5.87
N LYS A 50 0.25 9.56 7.00
CA LYS A 50 1.52 8.81 7.10
C LYS A 50 1.34 7.31 6.86
N VAL A 51 0.30 6.71 7.43
CA VAL A 51 0.00 5.28 7.28
C VAL A 51 -0.34 4.96 5.82
N VAL A 52 -1.23 5.73 5.18
CA VAL A 52 -1.57 5.54 3.76
C VAL A 52 -0.33 5.71 2.87
N GLY A 53 0.54 6.67 3.18
CA GLY A 53 1.81 6.84 2.47
C GLY A 53 2.72 5.63 2.62
N ALA A 54 2.84 5.08 3.83
CA ALA A 54 3.61 3.87 4.08
C ALA A 54 3.04 2.67 3.34
N ILE A 55 1.71 2.53 3.27
CA ILE A 55 1.03 1.49 2.48
C ILE A 55 1.37 1.63 1.00
N ILE A 56 1.24 2.84 0.44
CA ILE A 56 1.56 3.07 -0.98
C ILE A 56 3.01 2.67 -1.25
N VAL A 57 3.97 3.22 -0.49
CA VAL A 57 5.41 2.94 -0.65
C VAL A 57 5.73 1.45 -0.51
N ALA A 58 5.18 0.79 0.51
CA ALA A 58 5.37 -0.64 0.70
C ALA A 58 4.77 -1.46 -0.46
N LEU A 59 3.59 -1.07 -0.96
CA LEU A 59 2.96 -1.70 -2.12
C LEU A 59 3.89 -1.62 -3.35
N ILE A 60 4.42 -0.43 -3.66
CA ILE A 60 5.41 -0.22 -4.74
C ILE A 60 6.54 -1.24 -4.64
N TYR A 61 7.14 -1.31 -3.45
CA TYR A 61 8.29 -2.16 -3.19
C TYR A 61 7.95 -3.65 -3.37
N TYR A 62 6.83 -4.10 -2.81
CA TYR A 62 6.44 -5.50 -2.88
C TYR A 62 6.05 -5.94 -4.30
N ILE A 63 5.46 -5.08 -5.10
CA ILE A 63 5.18 -5.36 -6.52
C ILE A 63 6.48 -5.45 -7.31
N TRP A 64 7.38 -4.48 -7.13
CA TRP A 64 8.71 -4.51 -7.75
C TRP A 64 9.45 -5.80 -7.38
N ARG A 65 9.44 -6.19 -6.10
CA ARG A 65 10.02 -7.44 -5.62
C ARG A 65 9.37 -8.66 -6.27
N ALA A 66 8.04 -8.74 -6.30
CA ALA A 66 7.33 -9.87 -6.91
C ALA A 66 7.65 -10.02 -8.41
N ARG A 67 7.86 -8.91 -9.12
CA ARG A 67 8.29 -8.93 -10.53
C ARG A 67 9.71 -9.46 -10.68
N ASN A 68 10.63 -9.02 -9.82
CA ASN A 68 12.01 -9.53 -9.83
C ASN A 68 12.05 -11.02 -9.47
N ASP A 69 11.29 -11.46 -8.48
CA ASP A 69 11.18 -12.88 -8.12
C ASP A 69 10.59 -13.70 -9.28
N CYS A 70 9.65 -13.14 -10.05
CA CYS A 70 9.14 -13.78 -11.27
C CYS A 70 10.22 -13.92 -12.35
N VAL A 71 11.06 -12.90 -12.54
CA VAL A 71 12.12 -12.91 -13.56
C VAL A 71 13.26 -13.85 -13.16
N HIS A 72 13.65 -13.87 -11.88
CA HIS A 72 14.81 -14.61 -11.40
C HIS A 72 14.48 -16.04 -10.94
N GLU A 73 13.32 -16.26 -10.33
CA GLU A 73 12.93 -17.56 -9.75
C GLU A 73 11.75 -18.22 -10.47
N GLY A 74 11.14 -17.54 -11.46
CA GLY A 74 9.94 -18.04 -12.14
C GLY A 74 8.70 -18.07 -11.25
N ARG A 75 8.72 -17.37 -10.10
CA ARG A 75 7.63 -17.39 -9.11
C ARG A 75 6.79 -16.12 -9.19
N VAL A 76 5.50 -16.29 -9.47
CA VAL A 76 4.51 -15.20 -9.38
C VAL A 76 3.82 -15.28 -8.02
N GLY A 77 4.15 -14.34 -7.13
CA GLY A 77 3.44 -14.20 -5.86
C GLY A 77 1.98 -13.80 -6.08
N ARG A 78 1.03 -14.41 -5.38
CA ARG A 78 -0.39 -14.05 -5.52
C ARG A 78 -0.66 -12.60 -5.03
N PRO A 79 -1.49 -11.79 -5.71
CA PRO A 79 -1.82 -10.43 -5.29
C PRO A 79 -2.27 -10.36 -3.83
N GLU A 80 -3.08 -11.32 -3.38
CA GLU A 80 -3.59 -11.42 -2.01
C GLU A 80 -2.45 -11.49 -0.99
N ASN A 81 -1.41 -12.28 -1.29
CA ASN A 81 -0.27 -12.46 -0.39
C ASN A 81 0.55 -11.18 -0.29
N VAL A 82 0.75 -10.48 -1.41
CA VAL A 82 1.44 -9.19 -1.45
C VAL A 82 0.69 -8.15 -0.62
N VAL A 83 -0.62 -8.02 -0.85
CA VAL A 83 -1.48 -7.07 -0.15
C VAL A 83 -1.47 -7.34 1.36
N GLN A 84 -1.64 -8.60 1.76
CA GLN A 84 -1.58 -8.97 3.17
C GLN A 84 -0.22 -8.69 3.80
N GLN A 85 0.87 -8.95 3.09
CA GLN A 85 2.21 -8.68 3.60
C GLN A 85 2.45 -7.18 3.78
N VAL A 86 2.03 -6.36 2.81
CA VAL A 86 2.11 -4.89 2.89
C VAL A 86 1.38 -4.37 4.12
N LEU A 87 0.14 -4.78 4.35
CA LEU A 87 -0.66 -4.29 5.47
C LEU A 87 -0.08 -4.73 6.82
N ARG A 88 0.38 -5.98 6.93
CA ARG A 88 1.06 -6.49 8.13
C ARG A 88 2.33 -5.70 8.43
N ASP A 89 3.20 -5.51 7.44
CA ASP A 89 4.48 -4.83 7.64
C ASP A 89 4.28 -3.36 8.03
N VAL A 90 3.32 -2.68 7.41
CA VAL A 90 2.98 -1.30 7.79
C VAL A 90 2.42 -1.25 9.20
N ARG A 91 1.55 -2.18 9.58
CA ARG A 91 1.01 -2.26 10.94
C ARG A 91 2.13 -2.44 11.96
N VAL A 92 3.02 -3.42 11.76
CA VAL A 92 4.18 -3.67 12.62
C VAL A 92 5.08 -2.42 12.70
N ALA A 93 5.37 -1.78 11.56
CA ALA A 93 6.19 -0.58 11.53
C ALA A 93 5.55 0.58 12.31
N CYS A 94 4.22 0.73 12.27
CA CYS A 94 3.51 1.74 13.04
C CYS A 94 3.55 1.44 14.54
N CYS A 95 3.33 0.19 14.96
CA CYS A 95 3.44 -0.21 16.37
C CYS A 95 4.84 0.04 16.96
N HIS A 96 5.90 -0.02 16.14
CA HIS A 96 7.26 0.25 16.61
C HIS A 96 7.66 1.74 16.59
N LYS A 97 7.03 2.56 15.73
CA LYS A 97 7.48 3.95 15.47
C LYS A 97 6.51 5.02 15.95
N VAL A 98 5.29 4.66 16.34
CA VAL A 98 4.23 5.58 16.74
C VAL A 98 3.83 5.28 18.18
N SER A 99 3.52 6.32 18.97
CA SER A 99 3.10 6.12 20.36
C SER A 99 1.78 5.36 20.44
N SER A 100 1.63 4.57 21.50
CA SER A 100 0.41 3.80 21.79
C SER A 100 -0.83 4.68 21.83
N ASP A 101 -0.75 5.88 22.43
CA ASP A 101 -1.89 6.79 22.59
C ASP A 101 -2.44 7.28 21.23
N VAL A 102 -1.56 7.45 20.23
CA VAL A 102 -1.97 7.82 18.88
C VAL A 102 -2.65 6.64 18.19
N ILE A 103 -2.11 5.43 18.36
CA ILE A 103 -2.70 4.22 17.77
C ILE A 103 -4.08 3.94 18.39
N GLU A 104 -4.20 4.02 19.71
CA GLU A 104 -5.45 3.78 20.45
C GLU A 104 -6.56 4.72 19.99
N ARG A 105 -6.25 6.01 19.77
CA ARG A 105 -7.21 6.99 19.24
C ARG A 105 -7.81 6.60 17.89
N TYR A 106 -7.08 5.83 17.07
CA TYR A 106 -7.50 5.40 15.73
C TYR A 106 -7.65 3.89 15.62
N GLN A 107 -7.82 3.19 16.75
CA GLN A 107 -7.71 1.73 16.82
C GLN A 107 -8.68 1.01 15.87
N VAL A 108 -9.94 1.44 15.77
CA VAL A 108 -10.92 0.79 14.88
C VAL A 108 -10.48 0.83 13.42
N TRP A 109 -9.95 1.97 12.96
CA TRP A 109 -9.44 2.11 11.60
C TRP A 109 -8.10 1.39 11.42
N PHE A 110 -7.21 1.49 12.40
CA PHE A 110 -5.91 0.85 12.38
C PHE A 110 -6.02 -0.68 12.43
N ASP A 111 -7.04 -1.21 13.09
CA ASP A 111 -7.29 -2.65 13.17
C ASP A 111 -7.74 -3.26 11.84
N ALA A 112 -8.29 -2.45 10.93
CA ALA A 112 -8.58 -2.88 9.55
C ALA A 112 -7.32 -3.16 8.72
N LEU A 113 -6.12 -2.87 9.23
CA LEU A 113 -4.83 -3.29 8.65
C LEU A 113 -4.49 -4.77 8.92
N ALA A 114 -5.24 -5.47 9.76
CA ALA A 114 -5.04 -6.90 10.07
C ALA A 114 -5.58 -7.84 8.96
#